data_AF-A0A1Q4BA28-F1
#
_entry.id   AF-A0A1Q4BA28-F1
#
_cell.length_a   1.000
_cell.length_b   1.000
_cell.length_c   1.000
_cell.angle_alpha   90.00
_cell.angle_beta   90.00
_cell.angle_gamma   90.00
#
_symmetry.space_group_name_H-M   'P 1'
#
loop_
_entity.id
_entity.type
_entity.pdbx_description
1 polymer ?
#
loop_
_entity_poly.entity_id
_entity_poly.type
_entity_poly.pdbx_seq_one_letter_code
_entity_poly.pdbx_strand_id
1 'polypeptide(L)'
;MVVSGFVISVIGLCAALLGAAVGWAVHRAAGRRHPPERSLDEARFEKLQDELWTLKEAAAARHRAEAANEAKSRFLATVSHEIRTPLNGILGMADLLRHGPLVAEQRAYVEAIHTSGTALANLIEEILDFSRIEAGRLELATEPFDVVTLVEGVAELLAPRAQDKGVGIAAMIEPGVPRRLIGDAARLRQVLINLAGNAVKFTETGGVGIRVTRKSGSRVIFAVADTGPGISSDQQETIFEDFEQGDGSATRRHGGSGLGLAISRRIIDHMQGDLRLESTDSSGSIFTFEVDLPPASDQDRIEAPPLWGRRVLVVGRAPFETSYLGERLVAAGAETLRAETIEELRAVLAQKPAPDVAIVDCALGEDVLRQSIEATRAAGVARSLILFSPFERRTTAQNTLAGFDGWLVKPVRTTSLIARLRGEMAGSTSANTIEASAKPQIELHVLLVEDNEINALVARKHLERIGAKTTHAVDGIEAVDIVSRTLRGDRSRFDIILMDIRMPGLDGIDASRWIRRLENEAGVTPTRIVALTANAFEEDRRAALEAGIDDFLTKPIDPDQLASAILPKRQVARA
;
A
#
# COMPACT_ATOMS: atom_id res chain seq x y z
N MET A 1 -16.41 125.65 -26.78
CA MET A 1 -15.63 125.02 -25.68
C MET A 1 -16.51 124.06 -24.86
N VAL A 2 -17.25 123.14 -25.52
CA VAL A 2 -18.17 122.18 -24.84
C VAL A 2 -17.99 120.73 -25.33
N VAL A 3 -17.26 120.51 -26.43
CA VAL A 3 -17.13 119.17 -27.05
C VAL A 3 -16.01 118.31 -26.42
N SER A 4 -15.07 118.91 -25.67
CA SER A 4 -13.90 118.18 -25.17
C SER A 4 -14.11 117.46 -23.83
N GLY A 5 -15.14 117.82 -23.05
CA GLY A 5 -15.43 117.17 -21.75
C GLY A 5 -16.18 115.85 -21.86
N PHE A 6 -17.01 115.69 -22.90
CA PHE A 6 -17.85 114.51 -23.07
C PHE A 6 -17.05 113.26 -23.50
N VAL A 7 -16.03 113.45 -24.33
CA VAL A 7 -15.18 112.35 -24.83
C VAL A 7 -14.34 111.74 -23.70
N ILE A 8 -13.86 112.55 -22.75
CA ILE A 8 -13.05 112.07 -21.61
C ILE A 8 -13.92 111.28 -20.63
N SER A 9 -15.18 111.68 -20.39
CA SER A 9 -16.10 110.93 -19.54
C SER A 9 -16.52 109.58 -20.14
N VAL A 10 -16.70 109.50 -21.46
CA VAL A 10 -17.09 108.24 -22.13
C VAL A 10 -15.94 107.23 -22.12
N ILE A 11 -14.69 107.68 -22.29
CA ILE A 11 -13.50 106.81 -22.23
C ILE A 11 -13.29 106.28 -20.80
N GLY A 12 -13.47 107.13 -19.77
CA GLY A 12 -13.40 106.70 -18.37
C GLY A 12 -14.46 105.66 -18.01
N LEU A 13 -15.69 105.82 -18.49
CA LEU A 13 -16.78 104.87 -18.26
C LEU A 13 -16.53 103.53 -18.97
N CYS A 14 -16.00 103.56 -20.20
CA CYS A 14 -15.64 102.34 -20.93
C CYS A 14 -14.50 101.56 -20.25
N ALA A 15 -13.49 102.25 -19.72
CA ALA A 15 -12.39 101.63 -18.99
C ALA A 15 -12.86 100.98 -17.67
N ALA A 16 -13.77 101.63 -16.95
CA ALA A 16 -14.36 101.08 -15.72
C ALA A 16 -15.23 99.84 -16.00
N LEU A 17 -16.02 99.86 -17.08
CA LEU A 17 -16.82 98.71 -17.51
C LEU A 17 -15.95 97.54 -18.00
N LEU A 18 -14.83 97.82 -18.68
CA LEU A 18 -13.87 96.79 -19.07
C LEU A 18 -13.20 96.16 -17.84
N GLY A 19 -12.80 96.97 -16.86
CA GLY A 19 -12.23 96.49 -15.60
C GLY A 19 -13.20 95.62 -14.80
N ALA A 20 -14.48 96.01 -14.75
CA ALA A 20 -15.53 95.22 -14.11
C ALA A 20 -15.82 93.91 -14.85
N ALA A 21 -15.82 93.92 -16.19
CA ALA A 21 -16.02 92.73 -17.01
C ALA A 21 -14.86 91.73 -16.89
N VAL A 22 -13.60 92.23 -16.85
CA VAL A 22 -12.41 91.40 -16.62
C VAL A 22 -12.41 90.86 -15.19
N GLY A 23 -12.73 91.68 -14.19
CA GLY A 23 -12.85 91.23 -12.80
C GLY A 23 -13.93 90.16 -12.62
N TRP A 24 -15.08 90.32 -13.27
CA TRP A 24 -16.16 89.33 -13.25
C TRP A 24 -15.80 88.05 -14.02
N ALA A 25 -15.08 88.16 -15.15
CA ALA A 25 -14.60 87.00 -15.90
C ALA A 25 -13.55 86.20 -15.10
N VAL A 26 -12.62 86.88 -14.41
CA VAL A 26 -11.62 86.26 -13.53
C VAL A 26 -12.29 85.62 -12.31
N HIS A 27 -13.29 86.28 -11.71
CA HIS A 27 -14.04 85.72 -10.58
C HIS A 27 -14.90 84.51 -10.99
N ARG A 28 -15.48 84.54 -12.20
CA ARG A 28 -16.27 83.43 -12.77
C ARG A 28 -15.38 82.27 -13.22
N ALA A 29 -14.14 82.53 -13.64
CA ALA A 29 -13.14 81.49 -13.92
C ALA A 29 -12.62 80.85 -12.61
N ALA A 30 -12.45 81.62 -11.54
CA ALA A 30 -12.08 81.10 -10.21
C ALA A 30 -13.21 80.30 -9.52
N GLY A 31 -14.48 80.56 -9.89
CA GLY A 31 -15.66 79.86 -9.36
C GLY A 31 -15.97 78.50 -10.00
N ARG A 32 -15.28 78.10 -11.08
CA ARG A 32 -15.39 76.75 -11.66
C ARG A 32 -14.36 75.80 -11.04
N ARG A 33 -14.51 75.53 -9.74
CA ARG A 33 -13.91 74.33 -9.15
C ARG A 33 -14.72 73.14 -9.63
N HIS A 34 -14.09 72.28 -10.43
CA HIS A 34 -14.57 70.92 -10.65
C HIS A 34 -14.89 70.27 -9.29
N PRO A 35 -15.98 69.48 -9.15
CA PRO A 35 -16.13 68.59 -8.00
C PRO A 35 -14.91 67.65 -7.96
N PRO A 36 -14.42 67.24 -6.78
CA PRO A 36 -13.13 66.56 -6.68
C PRO A 36 -13.24 65.12 -7.18
N GLU A 37 -12.94 64.86 -8.44
CA GLU A 37 -12.63 63.48 -8.90
C GLU A 37 -11.42 62.90 -8.13
N ARG A 38 -10.53 63.77 -7.63
CA ARG A 38 -9.39 63.40 -6.77
C ARG A 38 -9.79 62.61 -5.52
N SER A 39 -10.93 62.90 -4.88
CA SER A 39 -11.29 62.23 -3.62
C SER A 39 -11.79 60.79 -3.80
N LEU A 40 -12.35 60.46 -4.97
CA LEU A 40 -12.78 59.09 -5.27
C LEU A 40 -11.60 58.21 -5.69
N ASP A 41 -10.63 58.79 -6.40
CA ASP A 41 -9.40 58.09 -6.78
C ASP A 41 -8.46 57.92 -5.58
N GLU A 42 -8.36 58.91 -4.69
CA GLU A 42 -7.63 58.78 -3.42
C GLU A 42 -8.26 57.73 -2.50
N ALA A 43 -9.58 57.72 -2.34
CA ALA A 43 -10.26 56.69 -1.54
C ALA A 43 -10.13 55.28 -2.14
N ARG A 44 -10.13 55.15 -3.47
CA ARG A 44 -9.86 53.88 -4.16
C ARG A 44 -8.41 53.45 -4.00
N PHE A 45 -7.47 54.38 -4.06
CA PHE A 45 -6.05 54.12 -3.90
C PHE A 45 -5.72 53.68 -2.47
N GLU A 46 -6.32 54.32 -1.47
CA GLU A 46 -6.20 53.97 -0.05
C GLU A 46 -6.79 52.57 0.21
N LYS A 47 -7.96 52.26 -0.35
CA LYS A 47 -8.55 50.92 -0.28
C LYS A 47 -7.69 49.84 -0.95
N LEU A 48 -7.09 50.13 -2.10
CA LEU A 48 -6.16 49.23 -2.79
C LEU A 48 -4.87 49.02 -2.00
N GLN A 49 -4.39 50.04 -1.29
CA GLN A 49 -3.24 49.92 -0.40
C GLN A 49 -3.55 49.04 0.81
N ASP A 50 -4.72 49.18 1.42
CA ASP A 50 -5.19 48.31 2.51
C ASP A 50 -5.35 46.86 2.04
N GLU A 51 -5.94 46.64 0.86
CA GLU A 51 -6.05 45.30 0.25
C GLU A 51 -4.66 44.70 -0.07
N LEU A 52 -3.71 45.49 -0.56
CA LEU A 52 -2.32 45.05 -0.78
C LEU A 52 -1.58 44.74 0.52
N TRP A 53 -1.82 45.53 1.57
CA TRP A 53 -1.20 45.33 2.87
C TRP A 53 -1.71 44.05 3.52
N THR A 54 -3.03 43.84 3.54
CA THR A 54 -3.66 42.62 4.05
C THR A 54 -3.22 41.38 3.27
N LEU A 55 -3.13 41.45 1.94
CA LEU A 55 -2.58 40.36 1.12
C LEU A 55 -1.12 40.07 1.43
N LYS A 56 -0.29 41.09 1.64
CA LYS A 56 1.13 40.91 2.03
C LYS A 56 1.26 40.29 3.41
N GLU A 57 0.48 40.73 4.40
CA GLU A 57 0.46 40.14 5.73
C GLU A 57 0.02 38.68 5.69
N ALA A 58 -1.04 38.38 4.94
CA ALA A 58 -1.52 37.02 4.73
C ALA A 58 -0.46 36.14 4.03
N ALA A 59 0.21 36.65 3.00
CA ALA A 59 1.29 35.95 2.30
C ALA A 59 2.50 35.71 3.22
N ALA A 60 2.89 36.70 4.03
CA ALA A 60 3.99 36.56 4.99
C ALA A 60 3.66 35.58 6.13
N ALA A 61 2.41 35.56 6.60
CA ALA A 61 1.92 34.58 7.56
C ALA A 61 1.93 33.16 6.97
N ARG A 62 1.45 33.01 5.73
CA ARG A 62 1.47 31.74 4.98
C ARG A 62 2.89 31.22 4.77
N HIS A 63 3.82 32.07 4.31
CA HIS A 63 5.21 31.67 4.09
C HIS A 63 5.90 31.26 5.40
N ARG A 64 5.59 31.92 6.52
CA ARG A 64 6.08 31.50 7.85
C ARG A 64 5.51 30.14 8.26
N ALA A 65 4.23 29.89 8.01
CA ALA A 65 3.59 28.61 8.29
C ALA A 65 4.16 27.48 7.43
N GLU A 66 4.33 27.70 6.13
CA GLU A 66 4.94 26.74 5.18
C GLU A 66 6.39 26.39 5.58
N ALA A 67 7.21 27.40 5.91
CA ALA A 67 8.58 27.19 6.37
C ALA A 67 8.66 26.40 7.70
N ALA A 68 7.75 26.67 8.64
CA ALA A 68 7.68 25.93 9.89
C ALA A 68 7.26 24.46 9.67
N ASN A 69 6.29 24.23 8.78
CA ASN A 69 5.83 22.87 8.45
C ASN A 69 6.93 22.07 7.72
N GLU A 70 7.68 22.72 6.85
CA GLU A 70 8.81 22.11 6.17
C GLU A 70 9.95 21.76 7.14
N ALA A 71 10.25 22.64 8.11
CA ALA A 71 11.24 22.36 9.16
C ALA A 71 10.81 21.18 10.04
N LYS A 72 9.52 21.13 10.44
CA LYS A 72 8.91 20.02 11.18
C LYS A 72 9.03 18.70 10.41
N SER A 73 8.71 18.72 9.11
CA SER A 73 8.78 17.53 8.25
C SER A 73 10.21 17.02 8.06
N ARG A 74 11.17 17.91 7.84
CA ARG A 74 12.60 17.55 7.76
C ARG A 74 13.11 16.98 9.08
N PHE A 75 12.73 17.58 10.21
CA PHE A 75 13.10 17.09 11.52
C PHE A 75 12.55 15.67 11.78
N LEU A 76 11.26 15.44 11.51
CA LEU A 76 10.64 14.12 11.67
C LEU A 76 11.28 13.06 10.75
N ALA A 77 11.61 13.42 9.51
CA ALA A 77 12.31 12.52 8.59
C ALA A 77 13.69 12.09 9.13
N THR A 78 14.48 13.04 9.62
CA THR A 78 15.80 12.75 10.22
C THR A 78 15.66 11.91 11.48
N VAL A 79 14.80 12.31 12.43
CA VAL A 79 14.61 11.59 13.69
C VAL A 79 14.08 10.18 13.43
N SER A 80 13.18 10.01 12.48
CA SER A 80 12.69 8.68 12.10
C SER A 80 13.80 7.78 11.58
N HIS A 81 14.72 8.28 10.75
CA HIS A 81 15.88 7.51 10.29
C HIS A 81 16.79 7.08 11.46
N GLU A 82 17.02 7.98 12.41
CA GLU A 82 17.81 7.74 13.62
C GLU A 82 17.12 6.74 14.58
N ILE A 83 15.79 6.66 14.60
CA ILE A 83 15.06 5.67 15.41
C ILE A 83 14.93 4.32 14.67
N ARG A 84 14.70 4.35 13.35
CA ARG A 84 14.50 3.16 12.51
C ARG A 84 15.75 2.27 12.53
N THR A 85 16.93 2.87 12.46
CA THR A 85 18.22 2.14 12.42
C THR A 85 18.44 1.24 13.65
N PRO A 86 18.40 1.73 14.90
CA PRO A 86 18.53 0.88 16.07
C PRO A 86 17.33 -0.06 16.25
N LEU A 87 16.12 0.34 15.87
CA LEU A 87 14.93 -0.50 15.95
C LEU A 87 15.03 -1.72 15.03
N ASN A 88 15.50 -1.52 13.80
CA ASN A 88 15.76 -2.60 12.85
C ASN A 88 16.84 -3.56 13.38
N GLY A 89 17.86 -3.04 14.06
CA GLY A 89 18.83 -3.86 14.76
C GLY A 89 18.22 -4.74 15.86
N ILE A 90 17.34 -4.17 16.69
CA ILE A 90 16.61 -4.91 17.73
C ILE A 90 15.72 -6.00 17.12
N LEU A 91 14.96 -5.66 16.08
CA LEU A 91 14.08 -6.60 15.38
C LEU A 91 14.86 -7.74 14.73
N GLY A 92 15.96 -7.42 14.04
CA GLY A 92 16.83 -8.44 13.45
C GLY A 92 17.41 -9.39 14.50
N MET A 93 17.86 -8.87 15.65
CA MET A 93 18.34 -9.70 16.75
C MET A 93 17.23 -10.59 17.36
N ALA A 94 16.03 -10.04 17.54
CA ALA A 94 14.88 -10.82 18.00
C ALA A 94 14.53 -11.95 17.02
N ASP A 95 14.57 -11.67 15.71
CA ASP A 95 14.31 -12.67 14.68
C ASP A 95 15.38 -13.77 14.64
N LEU A 96 16.66 -13.42 14.82
CA LEU A 96 17.73 -14.41 14.96
C LEU A 96 17.51 -15.32 16.17
N LEU A 97 17.15 -14.74 17.32
CA LEU A 97 16.88 -15.49 18.54
C LEU A 97 15.68 -16.43 18.37
N ARG A 98 14.61 -15.99 17.70
CA ARG A 98 13.37 -16.77 17.49
C ARG A 98 13.59 -18.11 16.80
N HIS A 99 14.62 -18.17 15.95
CA HIS A 99 15.01 -19.37 15.19
C HIS A 99 16.05 -20.24 15.90
N GLY A 100 16.57 -19.80 17.04
CA GLY A 100 17.47 -20.58 17.88
C GLY A 100 16.73 -21.57 18.81
N PRO A 101 17.48 -22.46 19.48
CA PRO A 101 16.93 -23.32 20.52
C PRO A 101 16.59 -22.50 21.76
N LEU A 102 15.36 -21.99 21.83
CA LEU A 102 14.82 -21.27 22.98
C LEU A 102 13.88 -22.16 23.80
N VAL A 103 13.94 -22.06 25.14
CA VAL A 103 12.88 -22.62 26.00
C VAL A 103 11.59 -21.80 25.86
N ALA A 104 10.44 -22.39 26.21
CA ALA A 104 9.12 -21.79 25.97
C ALA A 104 8.98 -20.36 26.52
N GLU A 105 9.50 -20.11 27.72
CA GLU A 105 9.48 -18.78 28.35
C GLU A 105 10.33 -17.75 27.58
N GLN A 106 11.54 -18.13 27.14
CA GLN A 106 12.42 -17.27 26.33
C GLN A 106 11.81 -16.99 24.95
N ARG A 107 11.15 -17.97 24.35
CA ARG A 107 10.42 -17.79 23.08
C ARG A 107 9.31 -16.76 23.23
N ALA A 108 8.57 -16.80 24.34
CA ALA A 108 7.54 -15.81 24.63
C ALA A 108 8.12 -14.39 24.77
N TYR A 109 9.27 -14.22 25.45
CA TYR A 109 9.94 -12.92 25.56
C TYR A 109 10.44 -12.39 24.21
N VAL A 110 11.05 -13.25 23.39
CA VAL A 110 11.53 -12.88 22.05
C VAL A 110 10.37 -12.50 21.13
N GLU A 111 9.27 -13.24 21.18
CA GLU A 111 8.06 -12.93 20.42
C GLU A 111 7.44 -11.59 20.87
N ALA A 112 7.43 -11.31 22.18
CA ALA A 112 6.96 -10.04 22.72
C ALA A 112 7.84 -8.86 22.27
N ILE A 113 9.17 -9.01 22.28
CA ILE A 113 10.12 -8.01 21.76
C ILE A 113 9.87 -7.75 20.28
N HIS A 114 9.76 -8.82 19.48
CA HIS A 114 9.51 -8.72 18.05
C HIS A 114 8.19 -8.02 17.73
N THR A 115 7.11 -8.43 18.42
CA THR A 115 5.77 -7.83 18.25
C THR A 115 5.78 -6.34 18.63
N SER A 116 6.42 -6.00 19.74
CA SER A 116 6.49 -4.61 20.22
C SER A 116 7.35 -3.73 19.33
N GLY A 117 8.49 -4.24 18.87
CA GLY A 117 9.36 -3.53 17.94
C GLY A 117 8.70 -3.29 16.59
N THR A 118 7.94 -4.27 16.08
CA THR A 118 7.18 -4.14 14.82
C THR A 118 6.09 -3.09 14.96
N ALA A 119 5.37 -3.08 16.09
CA ALA A 119 4.35 -2.08 16.38
C ALA A 119 4.95 -0.66 16.43
N LEU A 120 6.13 -0.50 17.05
CA LEU A 120 6.83 0.79 17.10
C LEU A 120 7.31 1.23 15.72
N ALA A 121 7.81 0.32 14.89
CA ALA A 121 8.27 0.62 13.53
C ALA A 121 7.10 1.15 12.67
N ASN A 122 5.95 0.48 12.77
CA ASN A 122 4.73 0.92 12.07
C ASN A 122 4.25 2.28 12.56
N LEU A 123 4.28 2.55 13.87
CA LEU A 123 3.91 3.86 14.41
C LEU A 123 4.80 4.97 13.85
N ILE A 124 6.11 4.72 13.74
CA ILE A 124 7.07 5.68 13.17
C ILE A 124 6.78 5.92 11.68
N GLU A 125 6.51 4.86 10.92
CA GLU A 125 6.07 4.96 9.52
C GLU A 125 4.80 5.80 9.38
N GLU A 126 3.78 5.53 10.20
CA GLU A 126 2.51 6.27 10.21
C GLU A 126 2.72 7.77 10.49
N ILE A 127 3.56 8.12 11.47
CA ILE A 127 3.88 9.52 11.79
C ILE A 127 4.61 10.20 10.62
N LEU A 128 5.51 9.49 9.94
CA LEU A 128 6.20 10.03 8.78
C LEU A 128 5.26 10.27 7.60
N ASP A 129 4.42 9.28 7.28
CA ASP A 129 3.43 9.42 6.23
C ASP A 129 2.48 10.58 6.54
N PHE A 130 2.01 10.68 7.79
CA PHE A 130 1.21 11.81 8.25
C PHE A 130 1.91 13.15 8.00
N SER A 131 3.19 13.28 8.39
CA SER A 131 3.96 14.51 8.19
C SER A 131 4.17 14.84 6.70
N ARG A 132 4.41 13.86 5.85
CA ARG A 132 4.60 14.08 4.40
C ARG A 132 3.30 14.55 3.74
N ILE A 133 2.18 13.97 4.16
CA ILE A 133 0.84 14.34 3.69
C ILE A 133 0.47 15.75 4.19
N GLU A 134 0.71 16.08 5.46
CA GLU A 134 0.48 17.43 6.02
C GLU A 134 1.29 18.51 5.30
N ALA A 135 2.48 18.16 4.80
CA ALA A 135 3.33 19.05 4.03
C ALA A 135 2.98 19.13 2.52
N GLY A 136 1.97 18.37 2.05
CA GLY A 136 1.60 18.31 0.63
C GLY A 136 2.67 17.66 -0.26
N ARG A 137 3.53 16.80 0.31
CA ARG A 137 4.66 16.13 -0.38
C ARG A 137 4.38 14.67 -0.71
N LEU A 138 3.12 14.25 -0.68
CA LEU A 138 2.76 12.89 -1.08
C LEU A 138 2.82 12.80 -2.60
N GLU A 139 3.88 12.19 -3.12
CA GLU A 139 4.00 11.83 -4.53
C GLU A 139 3.36 10.47 -4.76
N LEU A 140 2.42 10.40 -5.70
CA LEU A 140 1.73 9.16 -6.07
C LEU A 140 2.41 8.53 -7.28
N ALA A 141 2.75 7.25 -7.17
CA ALA A 141 3.24 6.48 -8.31
C ALA A 141 2.11 6.26 -9.34
N THR A 142 2.43 6.40 -10.61
CA THR A 142 1.49 6.13 -11.72
C THR A 142 2.02 4.98 -12.55
N GLU A 143 1.82 3.75 -12.07
CA GLU A 143 2.38 2.53 -12.66
C GLU A 143 1.30 1.49 -12.93
N PRO A 144 1.49 0.61 -13.94
CA PRO A 144 0.58 -0.50 -14.18
C PRO A 144 0.71 -1.58 -13.09
N PHE A 145 -0.40 -1.99 -12.49
CA PHE A 145 -0.45 -3.05 -11.48
C PHE A 145 -1.62 -4.01 -11.70
N ASP A 146 -1.51 -5.22 -11.13
CA ASP A 146 -2.56 -6.24 -11.17
C ASP A 146 -3.44 -6.14 -9.89
N VAL A 147 -4.71 -5.77 -10.07
CA VAL A 147 -5.64 -5.54 -8.94
C VAL A 147 -5.99 -6.82 -8.20
N VAL A 148 -6.05 -7.96 -8.90
CA VAL A 148 -6.32 -9.26 -8.28
C VAL A 148 -5.17 -9.63 -7.35
N THR A 149 -3.94 -9.47 -7.82
CA THR A 149 -2.72 -9.76 -7.03
C THR A 149 -2.61 -8.84 -5.82
N LEU A 150 -2.99 -7.57 -5.96
CA LEU A 150 -3.00 -6.61 -4.86
C LEU A 150 -4.00 -7.03 -3.77
N VAL A 151 -5.25 -7.28 -4.15
CA VAL A 151 -6.37 -7.54 -3.22
C VAL A 151 -6.27 -8.94 -2.60
N GLU A 152 -6.00 -9.97 -3.40
CA GLU A 152 -5.76 -11.33 -2.88
C GLU A 152 -4.53 -11.33 -1.95
N GLY A 153 -3.47 -10.57 -2.30
CA GLY A 153 -2.28 -10.43 -1.46
C GLY A 153 -2.55 -9.77 -0.09
N VAL A 154 -3.46 -8.79 -0.02
CA VAL A 154 -3.88 -8.20 1.27
C VAL A 154 -4.66 -9.22 2.11
N ALA A 155 -5.59 -9.95 1.51
CA ALA A 155 -6.34 -10.99 2.22
C ALA A 155 -5.41 -12.08 2.77
N GLU A 156 -4.42 -12.51 2.00
CA GLU A 156 -3.42 -13.51 2.42
C GLU A 156 -2.53 -13.02 3.54
N LEU A 157 -2.08 -11.76 3.47
CA LEU A 157 -1.26 -11.16 4.52
C LEU A 157 -2.00 -11.12 5.87
N LEU A 158 -3.30 -10.86 5.85
CA LEU A 158 -4.12 -10.75 7.06
C LEU A 158 -4.73 -12.08 7.50
N ALA A 159 -4.71 -13.11 6.65
CA ALA A 159 -5.33 -14.41 6.92
C ALA A 159 -4.83 -15.09 8.20
N PRO A 160 -3.52 -15.12 8.54
CA PRO A 160 -3.06 -15.74 9.79
C PRO A 160 -3.72 -15.12 11.02
N ARG A 161 -3.79 -13.78 11.09
CA ARG A 161 -4.40 -13.05 12.21
C ARG A 161 -5.90 -13.28 12.31
N ALA A 162 -6.60 -13.35 11.18
CA ALA A 162 -8.02 -13.66 11.14
C ALA A 162 -8.29 -15.10 11.60
N GLN A 163 -7.48 -16.05 11.11
CA GLN A 163 -7.58 -17.48 11.45
C GLN A 163 -7.28 -17.77 12.92
N ASP A 164 -6.29 -17.09 13.51
CA ASP A 164 -5.98 -17.20 14.95
C ASP A 164 -7.18 -16.82 15.83
N LYS A 165 -8.06 -15.93 15.33
CA LYS A 165 -9.33 -15.55 15.97
C LYS A 165 -10.53 -16.42 15.57
N GLY A 166 -10.37 -17.33 14.61
CA GLY A 166 -11.48 -18.08 14.02
C GLY A 166 -12.39 -17.23 13.12
N VAL A 167 -11.90 -16.10 12.61
CA VAL A 167 -12.61 -15.20 11.69
C VAL A 167 -12.19 -15.50 10.25
N GLY A 168 -13.17 -15.63 9.34
CA GLY A 168 -12.91 -15.85 7.91
C GLY A 168 -12.46 -14.56 7.20
N ILE A 169 -11.67 -14.67 6.13
CA ILE A 169 -11.31 -13.53 5.29
C ILE A 169 -11.39 -13.89 3.82
N ALA A 170 -12.04 -13.05 3.02
CA ALA A 170 -12.26 -13.31 1.60
C ALA A 170 -12.10 -12.07 0.74
N ALA A 171 -11.72 -12.29 -0.52
CA ALA A 171 -11.60 -11.26 -1.54
C ALA A 171 -12.50 -11.55 -2.74
N MET A 172 -13.14 -10.52 -3.29
CA MET A 172 -13.97 -10.58 -4.50
C MET A 172 -13.62 -9.41 -5.43
N ILE A 173 -13.29 -9.72 -6.67
CA ILE A 173 -13.09 -8.74 -7.74
C ILE A 173 -14.18 -9.01 -8.77
N GLU A 174 -15.04 -8.02 -9.05
CA GLU A 174 -16.13 -8.20 -9.98
C GLU A 174 -15.65 -8.26 -11.45
N PRO A 175 -16.31 -9.04 -12.33
CA PRO A 175 -15.88 -9.24 -13.72
C PRO A 175 -15.73 -7.96 -14.55
N GLY A 176 -16.39 -6.86 -14.16
CA GLY A 176 -16.30 -5.57 -14.85
C GLY A 176 -15.00 -4.80 -14.59
N VAL A 177 -14.21 -5.20 -13.59
CA VAL A 177 -12.97 -4.53 -13.19
C VAL A 177 -11.81 -5.02 -14.07
N PRO A 178 -11.11 -4.14 -14.81
CA PRO A 178 -9.90 -4.51 -15.54
C PRO A 178 -8.85 -5.08 -14.60
N ARG A 179 -8.20 -6.16 -15.03
CA ARG A 179 -7.20 -6.84 -14.23
C ARG A 179 -5.97 -5.97 -14.03
N ARG A 180 -5.56 -5.25 -15.07
CA ARG A 180 -4.45 -4.30 -15.02
C ARG A 180 -4.93 -2.86 -15.01
N LEU A 181 -4.60 -2.15 -13.93
CA LEU A 181 -4.95 -0.75 -13.70
C LEU A 181 -3.67 0.08 -13.61
N ILE A 182 -3.78 1.39 -13.84
CA ILE A 182 -2.69 2.35 -13.64
C ILE A 182 -2.97 3.13 -12.35
N GLY A 183 -1.98 3.19 -11.45
CA GLY A 183 -2.05 3.98 -10.22
C GLY A 183 -1.02 3.52 -9.19
N ASP A 184 -1.19 3.98 -7.95
CA ASP A 184 -0.25 3.68 -6.87
C ASP A 184 -0.69 2.42 -6.09
N ALA A 185 -0.15 1.27 -6.51
CA ALA A 185 -0.43 -0.01 -5.87
C ALA A 185 0.02 -0.07 -4.40
N ALA A 186 1.09 0.65 -4.04
CA ALA A 186 1.63 0.61 -2.68
C ALA A 186 0.69 1.36 -1.71
N ARG A 187 0.20 2.53 -2.12
CA ARG A 187 -0.75 3.33 -1.35
C ARG A 187 -2.13 2.68 -1.26
N LEU A 188 -2.63 2.08 -2.33
CA LEU A 188 -3.87 1.28 -2.28
C LEU A 188 -3.74 0.09 -1.32
N ARG A 189 -2.61 -0.62 -1.38
CA ARG A 189 -2.31 -1.73 -0.45
C ARG A 189 -2.29 -1.23 0.99
N GLN A 190 -1.66 -0.09 1.26
CA GLN A 190 -1.60 0.51 2.60
C GLN A 190 -3.00 0.80 3.16
N VAL A 191 -3.86 1.45 2.36
CA VAL A 191 -5.25 1.73 2.75
C VAL A 191 -6.01 0.44 3.03
N LEU A 192 -5.92 -0.57 2.14
CA LEU A 192 -6.61 -1.84 2.32
C LEU A 192 -6.10 -2.63 3.54
N ILE A 193 -4.79 -2.65 3.80
CA ILE A 193 -4.22 -3.29 5.00
C ILE A 193 -4.74 -2.61 6.26
N ASN A 194 -4.84 -1.29 6.29
CA ASN A 194 -5.37 -0.57 7.44
C ASN A 194 -6.85 -0.88 7.66
N LEU A 195 -7.69 -0.76 6.62
CA LEU A 195 -9.13 -1.02 6.72
C LEU A 195 -9.42 -2.49 7.08
N ALA A 196 -8.87 -3.44 6.32
CA ALA A 196 -9.08 -4.87 6.57
C ALA A 196 -8.39 -5.34 7.85
N GLY A 197 -7.27 -4.73 8.23
CA GLY A 197 -6.60 -4.96 9.51
C GLY A 197 -7.46 -4.54 10.69
N ASN A 198 -8.12 -3.38 10.61
CA ASN A 198 -9.09 -2.93 11.61
C ASN A 198 -10.31 -3.85 11.65
N ALA A 199 -10.86 -4.24 10.50
CA ALA A 199 -11.95 -5.21 10.41
C ALA A 199 -11.61 -6.54 11.15
N VAL A 200 -10.44 -7.12 10.89
CA VAL A 200 -9.96 -8.35 11.58
C VAL A 200 -9.72 -8.09 13.08
N LYS A 201 -9.23 -6.90 13.43
CA LYS A 201 -8.97 -6.51 14.82
C LYS A 201 -10.25 -6.40 15.65
N PHE A 202 -11.34 -5.87 15.11
CA PHE A 202 -12.59 -5.63 15.84
C PHE A 202 -13.65 -6.71 15.67
N THR A 203 -13.51 -7.58 14.67
CA THR A 203 -14.40 -8.75 14.51
C THR A 203 -13.96 -9.88 15.45
N GLU A 204 -14.90 -10.37 16.24
CA GLU A 204 -14.70 -11.54 17.13
C GLU A 204 -15.19 -12.84 16.51
N THR A 205 -16.32 -12.79 15.79
CA THR A 205 -16.92 -13.96 15.11
C THR A 205 -17.43 -13.55 13.72
N GLY A 206 -17.51 -14.51 12.80
CA GLY A 206 -17.94 -14.28 11.42
C GLY A 206 -16.76 -14.07 10.47
N GLY A 207 -16.67 -12.91 9.81
CA GLY A 207 -15.66 -12.70 8.77
C GLY A 207 -15.37 -11.26 8.36
N VAL A 208 -14.44 -11.13 7.42
CA VAL A 208 -14.07 -9.90 6.72
C VAL A 208 -14.08 -10.13 5.21
N GLY A 209 -14.73 -9.25 4.46
CA GLY A 209 -14.82 -9.31 3.01
C GLY A 209 -14.22 -8.08 2.34
N ILE A 210 -13.26 -8.28 1.44
CA ILE A 210 -12.72 -7.24 0.57
C ILE A 210 -13.38 -7.37 -0.81
N ARG A 211 -14.09 -6.35 -1.27
CA ARG A 211 -14.76 -6.33 -2.58
C ARG A 211 -14.23 -5.20 -3.44
N VAL A 212 -14.04 -5.46 -4.73
CA VAL A 212 -13.69 -4.46 -5.73
C VAL A 212 -14.70 -4.49 -6.85
N THR A 213 -15.29 -3.33 -7.13
CA THR A 213 -16.31 -3.15 -8.17
C THR A 213 -15.91 -1.98 -9.08
N ARG A 214 -16.53 -1.92 -10.27
CA ARG A 214 -16.35 -0.83 -11.22
C ARG A 214 -17.67 -0.13 -11.42
N LYS A 215 -17.72 1.18 -11.20
CA LYS A 215 -18.96 1.97 -11.32
C LYS A 215 -19.18 2.44 -12.76
N SER A 216 -18.24 3.18 -13.32
CA SER A 216 -18.29 3.74 -14.68
C SER A 216 -16.91 4.24 -15.12
N GLY A 217 -16.54 4.06 -16.39
CA GLY A 217 -15.27 4.55 -16.92
C GLY A 217 -14.08 3.91 -16.19
N SER A 218 -13.14 4.70 -15.71
CA SER A 218 -11.95 4.29 -14.95
C SER A 218 -12.18 4.24 -13.43
N ARG A 219 -13.40 4.52 -12.95
CA ARG A 219 -13.66 4.64 -11.52
C ARG A 219 -13.92 3.29 -10.85
N VAL A 220 -13.08 2.96 -9.88
CA VAL A 220 -13.05 1.67 -9.16
C VAL A 220 -13.38 1.93 -7.69
N ILE A 221 -14.25 1.08 -7.14
CA ILE A 221 -14.68 1.13 -5.74
C ILE A 221 -14.08 -0.06 -5.01
N PHE A 222 -13.44 0.20 -3.89
CA PHE A 222 -12.98 -0.80 -2.95
C PHE A 222 -13.86 -0.74 -1.70
N ALA A 223 -14.33 -1.90 -1.25
CA ALA A 223 -15.14 -2.04 -0.06
C ALA A 223 -14.51 -3.06 0.89
N VAL A 224 -14.41 -2.72 2.17
CA VAL A 224 -14.04 -3.64 3.25
C VAL A 224 -15.25 -3.75 4.18
N ALA A 225 -15.85 -4.93 4.18
CA ALA A 225 -16.98 -5.27 5.02
C ALA A 225 -16.54 -6.21 6.14
N ASP A 226 -17.09 -6.03 7.34
CA ASP A 226 -16.87 -6.90 8.48
C ASP A 226 -18.18 -7.30 9.14
N THR A 227 -18.16 -8.35 9.97
CA THR A 227 -19.30 -8.75 10.82
C THR A 227 -19.06 -8.43 12.29
N GLY A 228 -18.31 -7.35 12.56
CA GLY A 228 -17.97 -6.89 13.90
C GLY A 228 -19.13 -6.17 14.60
N PRO A 229 -18.85 -5.48 15.71
CA PRO A 229 -19.88 -4.84 16.54
C PRO A 229 -20.50 -3.57 15.92
N GLY A 230 -19.99 -3.13 14.77
CA GLY A 230 -20.33 -1.83 14.21
C GLY A 230 -19.61 -0.66 14.90
N ILE A 231 -19.99 0.54 14.48
CA ILE A 231 -19.50 1.83 14.94
C ILE A 231 -20.68 2.66 15.41
N SER A 232 -20.62 3.13 16.66
CA SER A 232 -21.68 3.93 17.27
C SER A 232 -21.80 5.31 16.64
N SER A 233 -23.01 5.90 16.64
CA SER A 233 -23.31 7.15 15.92
C SER A 233 -22.45 8.34 16.32
N ASP A 234 -22.02 8.39 17.58
CA ASP A 234 -21.11 9.39 18.14
C ASP A 234 -19.68 9.27 17.60
N GLN A 235 -19.24 8.06 17.23
CA GLN A 235 -17.90 7.81 16.69
C GLN A 235 -17.83 7.96 15.16
N GLN A 236 -18.95 7.91 14.44
CA GLN A 236 -18.94 7.89 12.97
C GLN A 236 -18.34 9.15 12.33
N GLU A 237 -18.52 10.31 12.95
CA GLU A 237 -17.96 11.58 12.47
C GLU A 237 -16.47 11.71 12.85
N THR A 238 -16.10 11.17 14.00
CA THR A 238 -14.79 11.40 14.62
C THR A 238 -13.74 10.35 14.25
N ILE A 239 -14.12 9.13 13.84
CA ILE A 239 -13.19 7.99 13.57
C ILE A 239 -12.10 8.28 12.51
N PHE A 240 -12.22 9.37 11.78
CA PHE A 240 -11.26 9.81 10.78
C PHE A 240 -10.45 11.04 11.20
N GLU A 241 -10.68 11.56 12.40
CA GLU A 241 -9.88 12.61 13.01
C GLU A 241 -8.54 12.06 13.49
N ASP A 242 -7.54 12.94 13.54
CA ASP A 242 -6.18 12.57 13.90
C ASP A 242 -6.11 12.18 15.39
N PHE A 243 -5.49 11.05 15.71
CA PHE A 243 -5.25 10.53 17.07
C PHE A 243 -6.51 10.11 17.85
N GLU A 244 -7.66 9.96 17.19
CA GLU A 244 -8.83 9.46 17.88
C GLU A 244 -8.74 7.96 18.14
N GLN A 245 -8.93 7.56 19.39
CA GLN A 245 -9.08 6.17 19.82
C GLN A 245 -10.44 6.09 20.50
N GLY A 246 -11.44 5.50 19.84
CA GLY A 246 -12.83 5.50 20.33
C GLY A 246 -12.91 5.17 21.82
N ASP A 247 -13.40 6.11 22.63
CA ASP A 247 -13.42 6.01 24.09
C ASP A 247 -14.48 5.00 24.54
N GLY A 248 -14.06 3.75 24.74
CA GLY A 248 -14.90 2.65 25.20
C GLY A 248 -14.09 1.56 25.88
N SER A 249 -14.67 0.85 26.85
CA SER A 249 -13.99 -0.21 27.60
C SER A 249 -13.48 -1.39 26.74
N ALA A 250 -13.90 -1.50 25.48
CA ALA A 250 -13.49 -2.53 24.51
C ALA A 250 -12.24 -2.16 23.69
N THR A 251 -12.00 -0.88 23.40
CA THR A 251 -10.85 -0.38 22.62
C THR A 251 -9.54 -0.40 23.42
N ARG A 252 -9.59 -0.30 24.75
CA ARG A 252 -8.41 -0.46 25.62
C ARG A 252 -7.72 -1.83 25.51
N ARG A 253 -8.41 -2.87 25.06
CA ARG A 253 -7.80 -4.19 24.82
C ARG A 253 -7.01 -4.26 23.51
N HIS A 254 -7.25 -3.35 22.58
CA HIS A 254 -6.73 -3.42 21.21
C HIS A 254 -6.09 -2.09 20.83
N GLY A 255 -4.87 -1.84 21.34
CA GLY A 255 -4.10 -0.62 21.09
C GLY A 255 -3.85 -0.34 19.59
N GLY A 256 -3.85 0.95 19.24
CA GLY A 256 -3.50 1.49 17.91
C GLY A 256 -3.18 2.98 18.05
N SER A 257 -2.51 3.57 17.07
CA SER A 257 -2.09 4.99 17.11
C SER A 257 -3.26 5.98 17.01
N GLY A 258 -4.40 5.55 16.47
CA GLY A 258 -5.49 6.43 16.04
C GLY A 258 -5.21 7.16 14.72
N LEU A 259 -4.07 6.90 14.06
CA LEU A 259 -3.68 7.60 12.84
C LEU A 259 -4.08 6.86 11.55
N GLY A 260 -4.31 5.54 11.62
CA GLY A 260 -4.48 4.71 10.43
C GLY A 260 -5.62 5.17 9.50
N LEU A 261 -6.81 5.43 10.05
CA LEU A 261 -7.98 5.88 9.27
C LEU A 261 -7.80 7.30 8.71
N ALA A 262 -7.23 8.21 9.50
CA ALA A 262 -6.91 9.57 9.06
C ALA A 262 -5.88 9.58 7.91
N ILE A 263 -4.80 8.80 8.02
CA ILE A 263 -3.82 8.62 6.94
C ILE A 263 -4.48 8.01 5.70
N SER A 264 -5.33 6.99 5.89
CA SER A 264 -6.04 6.35 4.79
C SER A 264 -6.93 7.33 4.02
N ARG A 265 -7.69 8.16 4.74
CA ARG A 265 -8.53 9.21 4.12
C ARG A 265 -7.67 10.17 3.32
N ARG A 266 -6.61 10.71 3.90
CA ARG A 266 -5.75 11.68 3.22
C ARG A 266 -5.04 11.10 2.00
N ILE A 267 -4.62 9.83 2.04
CA ILE A 267 -4.07 9.12 0.86
C ILE A 267 -5.12 9.09 -0.25
N ILE A 268 -6.35 8.68 0.07
CA ILE A 268 -7.43 8.61 -0.92
C ILE A 268 -7.80 9.99 -1.46
N ASP A 269 -7.82 11.03 -0.63
CA ASP A 269 -8.06 12.42 -1.08
C ASP A 269 -6.98 12.88 -2.08
N HIS A 270 -5.71 12.54 -1.84
CA HIS A 270 -4.62 12.84 -2.79
C HIS A 270 -4.74 12.03 -4.09
N MET A 271 -5.30 10.83 -4.02
CA MET A 271 -5.69 10.03 -5.19
C MET A 271 -6.96 10.55 -5.89
N GLN A 272 -7.47 11.73 -5.50
CA GLN A 272 -8.71 12.34 -6.00
C GLN A 272 -9.94 11.44 -5.79
N GLY A 273 -9.86 10.61 -4.76
CA GLY A 273 -10.90 9.69 -4.36
C GLY A 273 -11.72 10.21 -3.17
N ASP A 274 -12.50 9.32 -2.59
CA ASP A 274 -13.23 9.59 -1.36
C ASP A 274 -13.34 8.31 -0.53
N LEU A 275 -12.98 8.37 0.77
CA LEU A 275 -13.07 7.27 1.74
C LEU A 275 -14.18 7.56 2.76
N ARG A 276 -15.16 6.66 2.83
CA ARG A 276 -16.38 6.81 3.65
C ARG A 276 -16.71 5.54 4.41
N LEU A 277 -17.47 5.72 5.49
CA LEU A 277 -18.23 4.64 6.11
C LEU A 277 -19.59 4.57 5.40
N GLU A 278 -19.84 3.51 4.63
CA GLU A 278 -21.07 3.37 3.85
C GLU A 278 -22.23 2.85 4.69
N SER A 279 -21.96 1.85 5.54
CA SER A 279 -22.96 1.24 6.41
C SER A 279 -22.30 0.80 7.70
N THR A 280 -23.04 0.91 8.81
CA THR A 280 -22.61 0.43 10.11
C THR A 280 -23.85 0.14 10.97
N ASP A 281 -23.89 -1.05 11.57
CA ASP A 281 -24.88 -1.45 12.55
C ASP A 281 -24.31 -2.52 13.48
N SER A 282 -25.14 -3.09 14.36
CA SER A 282 -24.70 -4.16 15.27
C SER A 282 -24.29 -5.47 14.57
N SER A 283 -24.43 -5.56 13.25
CA SER A 283 -24.10 -6.72 12.42
C SER A 283 -22.78 -6.52 11.65
N GLY A 284 -22.17 -5.33 11.72
CA GLY A 284 -20.90 -5.05 11.07
C GLY A 284 -20.76 -3.64 10.51
N SER A 285 -19.62 -3.37 9.87
CA SER A 285 -19.35 -2.11 9.16
C SER A 285 -18.90 -2.35 7.73
N ILE A 286 -19.15 -1.38 6.86
CA ILE A 286 -18.67 -1.35 5.48
C ILE A 286 -17.97 -0.02 5.24
N PHE A 287 -16.66 -0.08 5.07
CA PHE A 287 -15.85 1.05 4.62
C PHE A 287 -15.67 0.99 3.11
N THR A 288 -15.92 2.09 2.42
CA THR A 288 -15.72 2.18 0.97
C THR A 288 -14.82 3.34 0.59
N PHE A 289 -13.98 3.11 -0.40
CA PHE A 289 -13.32 4.20 -1.10
C PHE A 289 -13.39 4.05 -2.60
N GLU A 290 -13.49 5.19 -3.27
CA GLU A 290 -13.60 5.29 -4.72
C GLU A 290 -12.38 6.04 -5.26
N VAL A 291 -11.69 5.49 -6.25
CA VAL A 291 -10.51 6.10 -6.89
C VAL A 291 -10.58 5.97 -8.41
N ASP A 292 -9.99 6.92 -9.12
CA ASP A 292 -9.89 6.87 -10.58
C ASP A 292 -8.65 6.08 -11.00
N LEU A 293 -8.86 4.89 -11.57
CA LEU A 293 -7.83 3.94 -11.94
C LEU A 293 -8.03 3.50 -13.41
N PRO A 294 -7.41 4.18 -14.38
CA PRO A 294 -7.56 3.82 -15.77
C PRO A 294 -6.96 2.43 -16.07
N PRO A 295 -7.55 1.67 -17.00
CA PRO A 295 -7.00 0.39 -17.41
C PRO A 295 -5.63 0.59 -18.07
N ALA A 296 -4.65 -0.27 -17.75
CA ALA A 296 -3.30 -0.21 -18.33
C ALA A 296 -3.27 -0.60 -19.82
N SER A 297 -4.30 -1.32 -20.28
CA SER A 297 -4.55 -1.59 -21.70
C SER A 297 -6.01 -2.01 -21.90
N ASP A 298 -6.58 -1.71 -23.06
CA ASP A 298 -7.91 -2.20 -23.48
C ASP A 298 -7.95 -3.72 -23.79
N GLN A 299 -6.85 -4.45 -23.57
CA GLN A 299 -6.68 -5.83 -24.02
C GLN A 299 -6.79 -6.89 -22.91
N ASP A 300 -7.60 -6.66 -21.88
CA ASP A 300 -8.12 -7.80 -21.13
C ASP A 300 -9.14 -8.52 -22.01
N ARG A 301 -8.64 -9.47 -22.83
CA ARG A 301 -9.50 -10.40 -23.56
C ARG A 301 -10.48 -11.00 -22.58
N ILE A 302 -11.78 -10.84 -22.85
CA ILE A 302 -12.82 -11.67 -22.26
C ILE A 302 -12.56 -13.09 -22.75
N GLU A 303 -11.76 -13.85 -22.00
CA GLU A 303 -11.66 -15.29 -22.22
C GLU A 303 -13.03 -15.92 -21.98
N ALA A 304 -13.36 -16.94 -22.78
CA ALA A 304 -14.60 -17.68 -22.56
C ALA A 304 -14.65 -18.17 -21.11
N PRO A 305 -15.79 -18.03 -20.40
CA PRO A 305 -15.87 -18.34 -18.99
C PRO A 305 -15.37 -19.78 -18.74
N PRO A 306 -14.34 -19.96 -17.91
CA PRO A 306 -13.56 -21.19 -17.88
C PRO A 306 -14.34 -22.41 -17.37
N LEU A 307 -15.52 -22.19 -16.79
CA LEU A 307 -16.37 -23.20 -16.16
C LEU A 307 -17.79 -23.25 -16.76
N TRP A 308 -17.98 -22.74 -17.98
CA TRP A 308 -19.28 -22.73 -18.64
C TRP A 308 -20.00 -24.09 -18.56
N GLY A 309 -21.24 -24.06 -18.07
CA GLY A 309 -22.10 -25.25 -17.99
C GLY A 309 -21.75 -26.24 -16.87
N ARG A 310 -20.79 -25.92 -16.00
CA ARG A 310 -20.52 -26.69 -14.78
C ARG A 310 -21.46 -26.28 -13.66
N ARG A 311 -21.95 -27.25 -12.90
CA ARG A 311 -22.79 -27.04 -11.72
C ARG A 311 -21.96 -27.29 -10.47
N VAL A 312 -21.73 -26.25 -9.68
CA VAL A 312 -20.85 -26.31 -8.50
C VAL A 312 -21.65 -26.01 -7.24
N LEU A 313 -21.69 -26.95 -6.31
CA LEU A 313 -22.30 -26.79 -4.99
C LEU A 313 -21.25 -26.29 -4.00
N VAL A 314 -21.48 -25.14 -3.37
CA VAL A 314 -20.66 -24.61 -2.27
C VAL A 314 -21.41 -24.83 -0.95
N VAL A 315 -20.75 -25.51 -0.01
CA VAL A 315 -21.33 -25.87 1.29
C VAL A 315 -20.54 -25.20 2.41
N GLY A 316 -21.16 -24.30 3.16
CA GLY A 316 -20.51 -23.60 4.27
C GLY A 316 -21.32 -22.43 4.81
N ARG A 317 -20.93 -21.91 5.98
CA ARG A 317 -21.64 -20.84 6.71
C ARG A 317 -20.89 -19.52 6.76
N ALA A 318 -19.64 -19.49 6.28
CA ALA A 318 -18.82 -18.28 6.36
C ALA A 318 -19.44 -17.16 5.50
N PRO A 319 -19.74 -15.97 6.08
CA PRO A 319 -20.57 -14.96 5.44
C PRO A 319 -19.96 -14.43 4.14
N PHE A 320 -18.66 -14.19 4.14
CA PHE A 320 -17.95 -13.68 2.96
C PHE A 320 -17.32 -14.80 2.13
N GLU A 321 -16.59 -15.74 2.73
CA GLU A 321 -15.83 -16.77 1.99
C GLU A 321 -16.71 -17.60 1.07
N THR A 322 -17.84 -18.10 1.56
CA THR A 322 -18.73 -18.96 0.76
C THR A 322 -19.53 -18.16 -0.27
N SER A 323 -19.92 -16.93 0.06
CA SER A 323 -20.64 -16.04 -0.85
C SER A 323 -19.73 -15.63 -2.01
N TYR A 324 -18.54 -15.12 -1.70
CA TYR A 324 -17.59 -14.63 -2.70
C TYR A 324 -17.07 -15.78 -3.55
N LEU A 325 -16.87 -16.97 -2.98
CA LEU A 325 -16.57 -18.16 -3.75
C LEU A 325 -17.69 -18.46 -4.76
N GLY A 326 -18.96 -18.41 -4.33
CA GLY A 326 -20.10 -18.62 -5.21
C GLY A 326 -20.21 -17.60 -6.33
N GLU A 327 -20.02 -16.32 -6.02
CA GLU A 327 -20.03 -15.22 -7.00
C GLU A 327 -18.90 -15.38 -8.04
N ARG A 328 -17.70 -15.79 -7.61
CA ARG A 328 -16.56 -16.06 -8.51
C ARG A 328 -16.82 -17.22 -9.45
N LEU A 329 -17.52 -18.24 -8.98
CA LEU A 329 -17.94 -19.37 -9.81
C LEU A 329 -18.95 -18.94 -10.88
N VAL A 330 -19.93 -18.10 -10.50
CA VAL A 330 -20.89 -17.51 -11.45
C VAL A 330 -20.16 -16.64 -12.48
N ALA A 331 -19.24 -15.78 -12.04
CA ALA A 331 -18.39 -14.98 -12.92
C ALA A 331 -17.56 -15.84 -13.90
N ALA A 332 -17.14 -17.02 -13.46
CA ALA A 332 -16.43 -18.00 -14.28
C ALA A 332 -17.35 -18.86 -15.18
N GLY A 333 -18.66 -18.60 -15.18
CA GLY A 333 -19.66 -19.25 -16.03
C GLY A 333 -20.27 -20.54 -15.46
N ALA A 334 -20.02 -20.86 -14.20
CA ALA A 334 -20.63 -22.00 -13.53
C ALA A 334 -22.04 -21.66 -13.01
N GLU A 335 -22.93 -22.64 -12.99
CA GLU A 335 -24.16 -22.60 -12.18
C GLU A 335 -23.78 -22.94 -10.73
N THR A 336 -23.89 -21.96 -9.84
CA THR A 336 -23.53 -22.15 -8.43
C THR A 336 -24.77 -22.46 -7.59
N LEU A 337 -24.68 -23.51 -6.78
CA LEU A 337 -25.67 -23.89 -5.77
C LEU A 337 -25.06 -23.66 -4.39
N ARG A 338 -25.87 -23.30 -3.39
CA ARG A 338 -25.41 -23.06 -2.00
C ARG A 338 -26.17 -23.93 -1.01
N ALA A 339 -25.47 -24.35 0.04
CA ALA A 339 -26.04 -25.00 1.21
C ALA A 339 -25.23 -24.61 2.46
N GLU A 340 -25.89 -24.37 3.57
CA GLU A 340 -25.27 -24.02 4.87
C GLU A 340 -25.32 -25.18 5.87
N THR A 341 -26.16 -26.17 5.58
CA THR A 341 -26.44 -27.33 6.43
C THR A 341 -26.38 -28.64 5.64
N ILE A 342 -26.27 -29.77 6.35
CA ILE A 342 -26.27 -31.09 5.71
C ILE A 342 -27.66 -31.42 5.12
N GLU A 343 -28.72 -30.90 5.73
CA GLU A 343 -30.09 -31.02 5.26
C GLU A 343 -30.29 -30.30 3.92
N GLU A 344 -29.81 -29.06 3.80
CA GLU A 344 -29.83 -28.31 2.55
C GLU A 344 -28.97 -28.96 1.47
N LEU A 345 -27.78 -29.45 1.84
CA LEU A 345 -26.92 -30.21 0.93
C LEU A 345 -27.70 -31.40 0.37
N ARG A 346 -28.36 -32.20 1.21
CA ARG A 346 -29.16 -33.35 0.76
C ARG A 346 -30.33 -32.92 -0.12
N ALA A 347 -30.99 -31.81 0.20
CA ALA A 347 -32.08 -31.27 -0.61
C ALA A 347 -31.61 -30.84 -2.00
N VAL A 348 -30.43 -30.23 -2.11
CA VAL A 348 -29.82 -29.88 -3.40
C VAL A 348 -29.43 -31.13 -4.19
N LEU A 349 -28.81 -32.12 -3.53
CA LEU A 349 -28.40 -33.37 -4.18
C LEU A 349 -29.58 -34.24 -4.65
N ALA A 350 -30.75 -34.10 -4.02
CA ALA A 350 -31.97 -34.78 -4.43
C ALA A 350 -32.54 -34.21 -5.75
N GLN A 351 -32.25 -32.95 -6.07
CA GLN A 351 -32.64 -32.33 -7.33
C GLN A 351 -31.76 -32.84 -8.47
N LYS A 352 -32.36 -33.08 -9.65
CA LYS A 352 -31.64 -33.51 -10.86
C LYS A 352 -31.60 -32.37 -11.90
N PRO A 353 -30.48 -32.17 -12.62
CA PRO A 353 -29.24 -32.95 -12.54
C PRO A 353 -28.52 -32.78 -11.19
N ALA A 354 -27.57 -33.66 -10.86
CA ALA A 354 -26.73 -33.45 -9.68
C ALA A 354 -25.65 -32.38 -9.98
N PRO A 355 -25.02 -31.77 -8.96
CA PRO A 355 -23.83 -30.95 -9.17
C PRO A 355 -22.68 -31.77 -9.75
N ASP A 356 -21.86 -31.16 -10.61
CA ASP A 356 -20.61 -31.76 -11.12
C ASP A 356 -19.54 -31.80 -10.02
N VAL A 357 -19.47 -30.73 -9.22
CA VAL A 357 -18.48 -30.56 -8.15
C VAL A 357 -19.17 -30.08 -6.87
N ALA A 358 -18.78 -30.62 -5.73
CA ALA A 358 -19.13 -30.09 -4.42
C ALA A 358 -17.88 -29.54 -3.73
N ILE A 359 -17.95 -28.33 -3.17
CA ILE A 359 -16.90 -27.71 -2.34
C ILE A 359 -17.47 -27.61 -0.93
N VAL A 360 -16.85 -28.28 0.05
CA VAL A 360 -17.34 -28.34 1.44
C VAL A 360 -16.36 -27.66 2.38
N ASP A 361 -16.86 -26.70 3.15
CA ASP A 361 -16.10 -25.96 4.15
C ASP A 361 -15.80 -26.80 5.39
N CYS A 362 -14.52 -26.88 5.75
CA CYS A 362 -14.02 -27.55 6.94
C CYS A 362 -14.62 -26.99 8.25
N ALA A 363 -15.02 -25.72 8.26
CA ALA A 363 -15.61 -25.06 9.42
C ALA A 363 -16.96 -25.66 9.85
N LEU A 364 -17.60 -26.50 9.03
CA LEU A 364 -18.84 -27.20 9.37
C LEU A 364 -18.65 -28.33 10.40
N GLY A 365 -17.41 -28.74 10.66
CA GLY A 365 -17.07 -29.79 11.62
C GLY A 365 -17.02 -31.20 11.01
N GLU A 366 -16.29 -32.10 11.67
CA GLU A 366 -15.95 -33.43 11.11
C GLU A 366 -17.16 -34.30 10.78
N ASP A 367 -18.20 -34.28 11.62
CA ASP A 367 -19.41 -35.08 11.40
C ASP A 367 -20.15 -34.64 10.14
N VAL A 368 -20.25 -33.33 9.90
CA VAL A 368 -20.87 -32.79 8.69
C VAL A 368 -20.01 -33.07 7.47
N LEU A 369 -18.68 -32.98 7.58
CA LEU A 369 -17.77 -33.34 6.48
C LEU A 369 -17.96 -34.80 6.05
N ARG A 370 -17.97 -35.74 7.01
CA ARG A 370 -18.17 -37.17 6.72
C ARG A 370 -19.51 -37.44 6.05
N GLN A 371 -20.59 -36.87 6.58
CA GLN A 371 -21.92 -37.00 5.99
C GLN A 371 -22.02 -36.36 4.60
N SER A 372 -21.30 -35.26 4.35
CA SER A 372 -21.25 -34.59 3.05
C SER A 372 -20.56 -35.47 2.01
N ILE A 373 -19.47 -36.14 2.36
CA ILE A 373 -18.77 -37.08 1.47
C ILE A 373 -19.68 -38.26 1.11
N GLU A 374 -20.35 -38.85 2.09
CA GLU A 374 -21.29 -39.95 1.88
C GLU A 374 -22.45 -39.54 0.96
N ALA A 375 -23.06 -38.38 1.23
CA ALA A 375 -24.18 -37.87 0.45
C ALA A 375 -23.79 -37.52 -1.00
N THR A 376 -22.65 -36.84 -1.19
CA THR A 376 -22.16 -36.45 -2.53
C THR A 376 -21.82 -37.67 -3.39
N ARG A 377 -21.17 -38.69 -2.80
CA ARG A 377 -20.91 -39.97 -3.49
C ARG A 377 -22.21 -40.71 -3.85
N ALA A 378 -23.16 -40.79 -2.93
CA ALA A 378 -24.44 -41.44 -3.18
C ALA A 378 -25.26 -40.74 -4.29
N ALA A 379 -25.14 -39.42 -4.41
CA ALA A 379 -25.81 -38.64 -5.44
C ALA A 379 -25.12 -38.69 -6.82
N GLY A 380 -23.92 -39.25 -6.90
CA GLY A 380 -23.12 -39.35 -8.13
C GLY A 380 -22.39 -38.06 -8.51
N VAL A 381 -22.03 -37.22 -7.53
CA VAL A 381 -21.21 -36.01 -7.78
C VAL A 381 -19.82 -36.47 -8.24
N ALA A 382 -19.32 -35.89 -9.33
CA ALA A 382 -18.08 -36.37 -9.96
C ALA A 382 -16.82 -36.03 -9.16
N ARG A 383 -16.81 -34.89 -8.46
CA ARG A 383 -15.70 -34.47 -7.59
C ARG A 383 -16.18 -33.75 -6.33
N SER A 384 -15.60 -34.09 -5.19
CA SER A 384 -15.80 -33.41 -3.91
C SER A 384 -14.49 -32.80 -3.43
N LEU A 385 -14.46 -31.49 -3.24
CA LEU A 385 -13.32 -30.72 -2.75
C LEU A 385 -13.57 -30.24 -1.32
N ILE A 386 -12.53 -30.21 -0.50
CA ILE A 386 -12.58 -29.60 0.84
C ILE A 386 -11.94 -28.21 0.83
N LEU A 387 -12.54 -27.27 1.54
CA LEU A 387 -12.02 -25.92 1.77
C LEU A 387 -11.54 -25.79 3.23
N PHE A 388 -10.26 -25.50 3.45
CA PHE A 388 -9.69 -25.36 4.81
C PHE A 388 -8.66 -24.23 4.93
N SER A 389 -8.42 -23.76 6.14
CA SER A 389 -7.24 -22.98 6.53
C SER A 389 -6.06 -23.90 6.88
N PRO A 390 -4.81 -23.41 6.84
CA PRO A 390 -3.65 -24.18 7.31
C PRO A 390 -3.78 -24.70 8.75
N PHE A 391 -4.48 -23.97 9.63
CA PHE A 391 -4.77 -24.38 10.99
C PHE A 391 -5.79 -25.53 11.04
N GLU A 392 -6.91 -25.38 10.33
CA GLU A 392 -7.96 -26.41 10.22
C GLU A 392 -7.42 -27.73 9.64
N ARG A 393 -6.47 -27.65 8.70
CA ARG A 393 -5.80 -28.85 8.14
C ARG A 393 -5.06 -29.67 9.20
N ARG A 394 -4.48 -29.02 10.23
CA ARG A 394 -3.73 -29.72 11.29
C ARG A 394 -4.65 -30.36 12.33
N THR A 395 -5.83 -29.80 12.54
CA THR A 395 -6.79 -30.26 13.53
C THR A 395 -7.77 -31.29 12.99
N THR A 396 -8.00 -31.31 11.67
CA THR A 396 -8.93 -32.24 11.02
C THR A 396 -8.32 -33.62 10.84
N ALA A 397 -9.09 -34.66 11.15
CA ALA A 397 -8.67 -36.05 10.99
C ALA A 397 -8.25 -36.38 9.55
N GLN A 398 -7.07 -36.97 9.39
CA GLN A 398 -6.49 -37.35 8.10
C GLN A 398 -7.43 -38.25 7.26
N ASN A 399 -8.19 -39.13 7.92
CA ASN A 399 -9.15 -40.02 7.26
C ASN A 399 -10.33 -39.24 6.64
N THR A 400 -10.76 -38.16 7.29
CA THR A 400 -11.82 -37.28 6.75
C THR A 400 -11.29 -36.52 5.54
N LEU A 401 -10.06 -36.00 5.60
CA LEU A 401 -9.40 -35.32 4.48
C LEU A 401 -9.22 -36.25 3.26
N ALA A 402 -8.85 -37.51 3.50
CA ALA A 402 -8.66 -38.52 2.45
C ALA A 402 -9.97 -38.92 1.74
N GLY A 403 -11.14 -38.54 2.29
CA GLY A 403 -12.43 -38.79 1.65
C GLY A 403 -12.76 -37.82 0.50
N PHE A 404 -12.01 -36.72 0.35
CA PHE A 404 -12.19 -35.74 -0.72
C PHE A 404 -11.21 -35.97 -1.88
N ASP A 405 -11.62 -35.57 -3.10
CA ASP A 405 -10.83 -35.70 -4.33
C ASP A 405 -9.77 -34.60 -4.48
N GLY A 406 -9.84 -33.56 -3.66
CA GLY A 406 -8.90 -32.45 -3.67
C GLY A 406 -9.23 -31.40 -2.61
N TRP A 407 -8.42 -30.33 -2.56
CA TRP A 407 -8.56 -29.29 -1.56
C TRP A 407 -8.33 -27.87 -2.11
N LEU A 408 -8.89 -26.90 -1.40
CA LEU A 408 -8.67 -25.47 -1.56
C LEU A 408 -8.23 -24.90 -0.20
N VAL A 409 -7.30 -23.94 -0.24
CA VAL A 409 -6.78 -23.27 0.96
C VAL A 409 -7.42 -21.89 1.08
N LYS A 410 -7.86 -21.52 2.29
CA LYS A 410 -8.38 -20.20 2.64
C LYS A 410 -7.21 -19.20 2.88
N PRO A 411 -7.27 -17.96 2.35
CA PRO A 411 -8.27 -17.42 1.42
C PRO A 411 -8.08 -17.98 0.00
N VAL A 412 -9.18 -18.27 -0.70
CA VAL A 412 -9.12 -18.97 -2.00
C VAL A 412 -8.68 -18.05 -3.12
N ARG A 413 -7.53 -18.33 -3.75
CA ARG A 413 -7.05 -17.65 -4.97
C ARG A 413 -7.84 -18.02 -6.23
N THR A 414 -8.01 -17.06 -7.13
CA THR A 414 -8.84 -17.25 -8.34
C THR A 414 -8.23 -18.27 -9.28
N THR A 415 -6.92 -18.18 -9.46
CA THR A 415 -6.13 -19.13 -10.25
C THR A 415 -6.24 -20.56 -9.73
N SER A 416 -6.13 -20.74 -8.41
CA SER A 416 -6.23 -22.07 -7.78
C SER A 416 -7.63 -22.67 -7.89
N LEU A 417 -8.68 -21.85 -7.73
CA LEU A 417 -10.06 -22.29 -7.88
C LEU A 417 -10.34 -22.84 -9.28
N ILE A 418 -10.02 -22.05 -10.32
CA ILE A 418 -10.28 -22.42 -11.71
C ILE A 418 -9.50 -23.67 -12.12
N ALA A 419 -8.20 -23.73 -11.80
CA ALA A 419 -7.35 -24.88 -12.15
C ALA A 419 -7.89 -26.19 -11.54
N ARG A 420 -8.30 -26.16 -10.27
CA ARG A 420 -8.87 -27.34 -9.59
C ARG A 420 -10.18 -27.79 -10.21
N LEU A 421 -11.06 -26.86 -10.58
CA LEU A 421 -12.35 -27.20 -11.17
C LEU A 421 -12.26 -27.70 -12.60
N ARG A 422 -11.29 -27.21 -13.39
CA ARG A 422 -11.01 -27.73 -14.74
C ARG A 422 -10.47 -29.17 -14.75
N GLY A 423 -10.01 -29.68 -13.61
CA GLY A 423 -9.41 -31.03 -13.54
C GLY A 423 -7.97 -31.06 -14.03
N GLU A 424 -7.34 -29.89 -14.12
CA GLU A 424 -5.91 -29.76 -14.33
C GLU A 424 -5.20 -30.19 -13.04
N MET A 425 -4.87 -31.48 -12.94
CA MET A 425 -4.01 -32.01 -11.88
C MET A 425 -2.81 -32.75 -12.47
N ALA A 426 -1.75 -32.00 -12.74
CA ALA A 426 -0.35 -32.35 -12.50
C ALA A 426 0.54 -31.16 -12.92
N GLY A 427 1.22 -30.53 -11.96
CA GLY A 427 2.37 -29.66 -12.27
C GLY A 427 2.20 -28.15 -12.18
N SER A 428 1.62 -27.61 -11.11
CA SER A 428 2.04 -26.32 -10.52
C SER A 428 1.19 -26.06 -9.28
N THR A 429 1.48 -26.80 -8.22
CA THR A 429 1.19 -26.34 -6.87
C THR A 429 2.54 -26.04 -6.24
N SER A 430 3.13 -24.90 -6.55
CA SER A 430 4.04 -24.24 -5.60
C SER A 430 3.19 -23.61 -4.50
N ALA A 431 2.52 -24.48 -3.74
CA ALA A 431 2.46 -24.28 -2.31
C ALA A 431 3.78 -24.85 -1.81
N ASN A 432 4.55 -24.06 -1.06
CA ASN A 432 5.72 -24.52 -0.34
C ASN A 432 5.32 -25.72 0.54
N THR A 433 5.51 -26.91 0.00
CA THR A 433 5.67 -28.12 0.79
C THR A 433 7.03 -27.98 1.46
N ILE A 434 7.01 -27.57 2.73
CA ILE A 434 8.07 -27.87 3.68
C ILE A 434 8.01 -29.39 3.87
N GLU A 435 8.54 -30.13 2.90
CA GLU A 435 9.01 -31.49 3.08
C GLU A 435 10.53 -31.39 3.02
N ALA A 436 11.14 -31.70 4.17
CA ALA A 436 12.57 -31.87 4.32
C ALA A 436 13.04 -32.96 3.35
N SER A 437 13.53 -32.55 2.19
CA SER A 437 14.31 -33.38 1.29
C SER A 437 15.42 -32.53 0.68
N ALA A 438 16.65 -32.87 1.11
CA ALA A 438 17.96 -32.50 0.58
C ALA A 438 18.04 -31.21 -0.27
N LYS A 439 18.53 -30.13 0.35
CA LYS A 439 18.97 -28.93 -0.37
C LYS A 439 20.00 -29.31 -1.45
N PRO A 440 19.84 -28.93 -2.73
CA PRO A 440 20.98 -28.83 -3.62
C PRO A 440 21.83 -27.66 -3.13
N GLN A 441 22.99 -27.99 -2.59
CA GLN A 441 23.94 -27.04 -2.01
C GLN A 441 24.65 -26.31 -3.17
N ILE A 442 24.03 -25.24 -3.69
CA ILE A 442 24.75 -24.27 -4.51
C ILE A 442 25.53 -23.39 -3.54
N GLU A 443 26.85 -23.54 -3.52
CA GLU A 443 27.75 -22.78 -2.66
C GLU A 443 27.93 -21.37 -3.25
N LEU A 444 26.96 -20.48 -3.00
CA LEU A 444 26.97 -19.07 -3.46
C LEU A 444 28.00 -18.24 -2.67
N HIS A 445 28.87 -17.51 -3.34
CA HIS A 445 29.83 -16.59 -2.74
C HIS A 445 29.32 -15.14 -2.80
N VAL A 446 29.08 -14.55 -1.64
CA VAL A 446 28.46 -13.22 -1.50
C VAL A 446 29.45 -12.24 -0.86
N LEU A 447 29.63 -11.07 -1.47
CA LEU A 447 30.27 -9.94 -0.81
C LEU A 447 29.17 -9.04 -0.21
N LEU A 448 29.12 -8.94 1.11
CA LEU A 448 28.22 -8.04 1.83
C LEU A 448 28.98 -6.78 2.23
N VAL A 449 28.48 -5.61 1.84
CA VAL A 449 29.05 -4.30 2.18
C VAL A 449 28.05 -3.54 3.03
N GLU A 450 28.36 -3.38 4.31
CA GLU A 450 27.48 -2.76 5.33
C GLU A 450 28.35 -2.22 6.47
N ASP A 451 28.20 -0.94 6.79
CA ASP A 451 28.98 -0.24 7.82
C ASP A 451 28.44 -0.51 9.24
N ASN A 452 27.15 -0.80 9.37
CA ASN A 452 26.53 -1.14 10.64
C ASN A 452 26.74 -2.62 10.99
N GLU A 453 27.53 -2.91 12.04
CA GLU A 453 27.85 -4.27 12.48
C GLU A 453 26.62 -5.14 12.80
N ILE A 454 25.54 -4.54 13.30
CA ILE A 454 24.30 -5.25 13.65
C ILE A 454 23.57 -5.66 12.37
N ASN A 455 23.39 -4.74 11.42
CA ASN A 455 22.79 -5.05 10.12
C ASN A 455 23.62 -6.10 9.36
N ALA A 456 24.96 -5.97 9.41
CA ALA A 456 25.88 -6.92 8.81
C ALA A 456 25.72 -8.31 9.43
N LEU A 457 25.58 -8.41 10.76
CA LEU A 457 25.36 -9.68 11.44
C LEU A 457 24.04 -10.34 11.00
N VAL A 458 22.94 -9.58 10.95
CA VAL A 458 21.62 -10.07 10.53
C VAL A 458 21.67 -10.57 9.08
N ALA A 459 22.19 -9.75 8.17
CA ALA A 459 22.35 -10.11 6.76
C ALA A 459 23.20 -11.37 6.57
N ARG A 460 24.38 -11.45 7.22
CA ARG A 460 25.25 -12.65 7.19
C ARG A 460 24.51 -13.90 7.66
N LYS A 461 23.74 -13.81 8.74
CA LYS A 461 23.00 -14.98 9.26
C LYS A 461 21.89 -15.43 8.33
N HIS A 462 21.22 -14.51 7.63
CA HIS A 462 20.26 -14.89 6.58
C HIS A 462 20.95 -15.56 5.38
N LEU A 463 22.11 -15.03 4.95
CA LEU A 463 22.91 -15.62 3.87
C LEU A 463 23.46 -17.01 4.22
N GLU A 464 23.94 -17.19 5.45
CA GLU A 464 24.39 -18.51 5.96
C GLU A 464 23.24 -19.53 5.93
N ARG A 465 22.00 -19.13 6.27
CA ARG A 465 20.83 -20.02 6.26
C ARG A 465 20.46 -20.52 4.86
N ILE A 466 20.68 -19.72 3.82
CA ILE A 466 20.47 -20.13 2.42
C ILE A 466 21.66 -20.90 1.86
N GLY A 467 22.74 -21.08 2.63
CA GLY A 467 23.92 -21.85 2.25
C GLY A 467 25.00 -21.03 1.53
N ALA A 468 24.93 -19.70 1.59
CA ALA A 468 25.91 -18.81 0.98
C ALA A 468 27.15 -18.60 1.88
N LYS A 469 28.34 -18.56 1.27
CA LYS A 469 29.58 -18.10 1.89
C LYS A 469 29.65 -16.58 1.77
N THR A 470 29.68 -15.89 2.90
CA THR A 470 29.67 -14.42 2.92
C THR A 470 31.03 -13.87 3.31
N THR A 471 31.57 -12.95 2.52
CA THR A 471 32.66 -12.05 2.92
C THR A 471 32.06 -10.69 3.25
N HIS A 472 32.43 -10.08 4.37
CA HIS A 472 31.90 -8.79 4.80
C HIS A 472 32.98 -7.70 4.61
N ALA A 473 32.56 -6.55 4.08
CA ALA A 473 33.31 -5.30 4.02
C ALA A 473 32.56 -4.22 4.79
N VAL A 474 33.29 -3.40 5.56
CA VAL A 474 32.68 -2.37 6.43
C VAL A 474 32.45 -1.04 5.72
N ASP A 475 33.03 -0.83 4.54
CA ASP A 475 32.82 0.37 3.74
C ASP A 475 33.07 0.10 2.24
N GLY A 476 32.83 1.12 1.40
CA GLY A 476 33.05 1.04 -0.04
C GLY A 476 34.51 0.89 -0.44
N ILE A 477 35.47 1.36 0.37
CA ILE A 477 36.90 1.30 0.06
C ILE A 477 37.39 -0.15 0.20
N GLU A 478 37.03 -0.79 1.31
CA GLU A 478 37.34 -2.20 1.55
C GLU A 478 36.65 -3.09 0.51
N ALA A 479 35.42 -2.78 0.12
CA ALA A 479 34.72 -3.51 -0.94
C ALA A 479 35.49 -3.48 -2.27
N VAL A 480 35.97 -2.29 -2.69
CA VAL A 480 36.77 -2.13 -3.93
C VAL A 480 38.10 -2.88 -3.83
N ASP A 481 38.78 -2.84 -2.68
CA ASP A 481 40.04 -3.57 -2.47
C ASP A 481 39.85 -5.09 -2.52
N ILE A 482 38.80 -5.61 -1.86
CA ILE A 482 38.45 -7.04 -1.91
C ILE A 482 38.17 -7.50 -3.34
N VAL A 483 37.39 -6.72 -4.10
CA VAL A 483 37.12 -7.04 -5.52
C VAL A 483 38.41 -6.98 -6.35
N SER A 484 39.24 -5.95 -6.17
CA SER A 484 40.53 -5.80 -6.87
C SER A 484 41.45 -7.02 -6.67
N ARG A 485 41.59 -7.50 -5.43
CA ARG A 485 42.37 -8.71 -5.11
C ARG A 485 41.77 -9.97 -5.75
N THR A 486 40.44 -10.05 -5.76
CA THR A 486 39.70 -11.15 -6.39
C THR A 486 39.94 -11.19 -7.90
N LEU A 487 39.97 -10.03 -8.57
CA LEU A 487 40.27 -9.91 -10.00
C LEU A 487 41.73 -10.28 -10.34
N ARG A 488 42.66 -10.10 -9.40
CA ARG A 488 44.08 -10.49 -9.54
C ARG A 488 44.34 -11.97 -9.31
N GLY A 489 43.32 -12.74 -8.89
CA GLY A 489 43.41 -14.18 -8.66
C GLY A 489 43.74 -14.59 -7.23
N ASP A 490 43.77 -13.65 -6.28
CA ASP A 490 44.08 -13.96 -4.86
C ASP A 490 42.92 -14.69 -4.16
N ARG A 491 41.70 -14.60 -4.70
CA ARG A 491 40.47 -15.20 -4.16
C ARG A 491 39.51 -15.63 -5.28
N SER A 492 38.60 -16.55 -4.94
CA SER A 492 37.48 -16.91 -5.81
C SER A 492 36.56 -15.71 -6.06
N ARG A 493 36.04 -15.60 -7.28
CA ARG A 493 35.07 -14.56 -7.66
C ARG A 493 33.78 -14.68 -6.83
N PHE A 494 33.15 -13.53 -6.60
CA PHE A 494 31.82 -13.46 -5.99
C PHE A 494 30.76 -13.67 -7.06
N ASP A 495 29.66 -14.32 -6.69
CA ASP A 495 28.48 -14.47 -7.55
C ASP A 495 27.59 -13.22 -7.48
N ILE A 496 27.58 -12.55 -6.32
CA ILE A 496 26.78 -11.36 -6.06
C ILE A 496 27.44 -10.46 -5.00
N ILE A 497 27.24 -9.16 -5.14
CA ILE A 497 27.64 -8.13 -4.18
C ILE A 497 26.36 -7.49 -3.65
N LEU A 498 26.16 -7.52 -2.34
CA LEU A 498 25.12 -6.77 -1.63
C LEU A 498 25.74 -5.48 -1.10
N MET A 499 25.31 -4.34 -1.64
CA MET A 499 25.97 -3.05 -1.43
C MET A 499 25.05 -2.08 -0.71
N ASP A 500 25.37 -1.68 0.52
CA ASP A 500 24.71 -0.53 1.13
C ASP A 500 25.00 0.74 0.33
N ILE A 501 23.96 1.49 -0.02
CA ILE A 501 24.11 2.77 -0.72
C ILE A 501 24.72 3.83 0.20
N ARG A 502 24.30 3.86 1.47
CA ARG A 502 24.53 4.98 2.38
C ARG A 502 25.58 4.60 3.43
N MET A 503 26.85 4.74 3.08
CA MET A 503 27.98 4.47 3.98
C MET A 503 28.92 5.69 4.09
N PRO A 504 29.61 5.90 5.21
CA PRO A 504 30.61 6.95 5.36
C PRO A 504 31.84 6.70 4.49
N GLY A 505 32.48 7.78 4.04
CA GLY A 505 33.66 7.69 3.17
C GLY A 505 33.29 7.48 1.71
N LEU A 506 33.53 6.29 1.17
CA LEU A 506 33.15 5.93 -0.20
C LEU A 506 31.76 5.29 -0.18
N ASP A 507 30.77 5.99 -0.73
CA ASP A 507 29.38 5.51 -0.77
C ASP A 507 29.21 4.32 -1.73
N GLY A 508 28.07 3.63 -1.64
CA GLY A 508 27.82 2.42 -2.42
C GLY A 508 27.68 2.66 -3.92
N ILE A 509 27.29 3.86 -4.34
CA ILE A 509 27.13 4.23 -5.75
C ILE A 509 28.52 4.42 -6.38
N ASP A 510 29.38 5.20 -5.73
CA ASP A 510 30.75 5.43 -6.17
C ASP A 510 31.59 4.16 -6.08
N ALA A 511 31.42 3.34 -5.04
CA ALA A 511 32.04 2.02 -4.93
C ALA A 511 31.65 1.12 -6.11
N SER A 512 30.37 1.10 -6.49
CA SER A 512 29.88 0.35 -7.65
C SER A 512 30.54 0.83 -8.95
N ARG A 513 30.66 2.15 -9.17
CA ARG A 513 31.38 2.70 -10.34
C ARG A 513 32.85 2.29 -10.38
N TRP A 514 33.52 2.22 -9.24
CA TRP A 514 34.89 1.73 -9.14
C TRP A 514 35.00 0.25 -9.48
N ILE A 515 34.12 -0.58 -8.91
CA ILE A 515 34.07 -2.02 -9.18
C ILE A 515 33.85 -2.28 -10.69
N ARG A 516 32.89 -1.58 -11.32
CA ARG A 516 32.64 -1.71 -12.76
C ARG A 516 33.84 -1.34 -13.63
N ARG A 517 34.58 -0.28 -13.26
CA ARG A 517 35.83 0.09 -13.97
C ARG A 517 36.88 -1.00 -13.86
N LEU A 518 37.11 -1.55 -12.67
CA LEU A 518 38.06 -2.64 -12.46
C LEU A 518 37.69 -3.90 -13.26
N GLU A 519 36.40 -4.26 -13.31
CA GLU A 519 35.91 -5.38 -14.09
C GLU A 519 36.10 -5.16 -15.60
N ASN A 520 35.85 -3.95 -16.10
CA ASN A 520 36.07 -3.61 -17.50
C ASN A 520 37.56 -3.62 -17.87
N GLU A 521 38.43 -3.08 -17.02
CA GLU A 521 39.89 -3.09 -17.22
C GLU A 521 40.46 -4.52 -17.21
N ALA A 522 39.92 -5.39 -16.36
CA ALA A 522 40.30 -6.80 -16.31
C ALA A 522 39.67 -7.64 -17.44
N GLY A 523 38.76 -7.07 -18.25
CA GLY A 523 38.11 -7.77 -19.37
C GLY A 523 37.20 -8.92 -18.95
N VAL A 524 36.61 -8.84 -17.75
CA VAL A 524 35.83 -9.91 -17.12
C VAL A 524 34.34 -9.62 -17.14
N THR A 525 33.52 -10.66 -17.02
CA THR A 525 32.07 -10.48 -16.88
C THR A 525 31.76 -9.72 -15.59
N PRO A 526 30.89 -8.69 -15.64
CA PRO A 526 30.51 -7.92 -14.47
C PRO A 526 29.79 -8.79 -13.43
N THR A 527 30.18 -8.65 -12.16
CA THR A 527 29.55 -9.36 -11.02
C THR A 527 28.22 -8.72 -10.70
N ARG A 528 27.18 -9.48 -10.35
CA ARG A 528 25.88 -8.87 -10.04
C ARG A 528 25.97 -8.02 -8.77
N ILE A 529 25.56 -6.75 -8.82
CA ILE A 529 25.51 -5.83 -7.67
C ILE A 529 24.05 -5.54 -7.35
N VAL A 530 23.65 -5.80 -6.11
CA VAL A 530 22.31 -5.52 -5.58
C VAL A 530 22.44 -4.50 -4.46
N ALA A 531 21.81 -3.35 -4.63
CA ALA A 531 21.89 -2.27 -3.65
C ALA A 531 20.91 -2.48 -2.50
N LEU A 532 21.36 -2.20 -1.28
CA LEU A 532 20.56 -2.18 -0.06
C LEU A 532 20.18 -0.72 0.24
N THR A 533 18.89 -0.38 0.22
CA THR A 533 18.39 1.00 0.40
C THR A 533 17.33 1.10 1.49
N ALA A 534 17.30 2.23 2.22
CA ALA A 534 16.35 2.50 3.29
C ALA A 534 15.01 3.11 2.82
N ASN A 535 14.93 3.66 1.60
CA ASN A 535 13.71 4.15 0.94
C ASN A 535 13.92 4.11 -0.59
N ALA A 536 12.98 3.57 -1.34
CA ALA A 536 13.03 3.49 -2.81
C ALA A 536 12.61 4.81 -3.48
N PHE A 537 13.35 5.90 -3.27
CA PHE A 537 13.12 7.13 -4.03
C PHE A 537 13.67 7.01 -5.47
N GLU A 538 12.95 7.59 -6.44
CA GLU A 538 13.27 7.58 -7.88
C GLU A 538 14.67 8.15 -8.21
N GLU A 539 15.12 9.17 -7.47
CA GLU A 539 16.39 9.86 -7.73
C GLU A 539 17.62 8.98 -7.42
N ASP A 540 17.60 8.25 -6.29
CA ASP A 540 18.66 7.31 -5.90
C ASP A 540 18.72 6.11 -6.86
N ARG A 541 17.55 5.67 -7.37
CA ARG A 541 17.44 4.54 -8.30
C ARG A 541 18.07 4.85 -9.65
N ARG A 542 17.88 6.05 -10.18
CA ARG A 542 18.46 6.48 -11.45
C ARG A 542 19.98 6.59 -11.37
N ALA A 543 20.50 7.24 -10.33
CA ALA A 543 21.94 7.36 -10.10
C ALA A 543 22.62 5.99 -9.87
N ALA A 544 21.93 5.07 -9.20
CA ALA A 544 22.40 3.70 -8.99
C ALA A 544 22.42 2.85 -10.27
N LEU A 545 21.39 2.94 -11.12
CA LEU A 545 21.37 2.27 -12.42
C LEU A 545 22.49 2.81 -13.35
N GLU A 546 22.70 4.14 -13.37
CA GLU A 546 23.81 4.75 -14.11
C GLU A 546 25.19 4.35 -13.58
N ALA A 547 25.30 4.01 -12.29
CA ALA A 547 26.51 3.46 -11.68
C ALA A 547 26.72 1.96 -11.97
N GLY A 548 25.78 1.30 -12.64
CA GLY A 548 25.86 -0.11 -13.01
C GLY A 548 25.41 -1.08 -11.92
N ILE A 549 24.52 -0.66 -11.01
CA ILE A 549 23.84 -1.56 -10.06
C ILE A 549 22.72 -2.31 -10.79
N ASP A 550 22.59 -3.62 -10.53
CA ASP A 550 21.70 -4.53 -11.28
C ASP A 550 20.32 -4.70 -10.63
N ASP A 551 20.20 -4.54 -9.31
CA ASP A 551 18.95 -4.74 -8.57
C ASP A 551 18.93 -3.97 -7.24
N PHE A 552 17.78 -3.96 -6.57
CA PHE A 552 17.58 -3.27 -5.29
C PHE A 552 16.85 -4.14 -4.27
N LEU A 553 17.26 -4.04 -3.02
CA LEU A 553 16.58 -4.60 -1.86
C LEU A 553 16.34 -3.50 -0.82
N THR A 554 15.14 -3.47 -0.26
CA THR A 554 14.80 -2.55 0.82
C THR A 554 15.33 -3.07 2.15
N LYS A 555 15.88 -2.18 2.98
CA LYS A 555 16.21 -2.43 4.37
C LYS A 555 14.97 -2.19 5.24
N PRO A 556 14.67 -3.03 6.26
CA PRO A 556 15.44 -4.19 6.69
C PRO A 556 15.34 -5.35 5.69
N ILE A 557 16.43 -6.14 5.59
CA ILE A 557 16.53 -7.24 4.63
C ILE A 557 15.57 -8.35 5.02
N ASP A 558 14.48 -8.48 4.26
CA ASP A 558 13.53 -9.58 4.37
C ASP A 558 14.18 -10.88 3.84
N PRO A 559 14.21 -11.98 4.63
CA PRO A 559 14.80 -13.26 4.22
C PRO A 559 14.24 -13.82 2.91
N ASP A 560 12.95 -13.64 2.64
CA ASP A 560 12.28 -14.16 1.45
C ASP A 560 12.63 -13.30 0.22
N GLN A 561 12.76 -11.99 0.39
CA GLN A 561 13.22 -11.08 -0.66
C GLN A 561 14.70 -11.29 -0.97
N LEU A 562 15.53 -11.49 0.06
CA LEU A 562 16.95 -11.81 -0.07
C LEU A 562 17.16 -13.13 -0.83
N ALA A 563 16.40 -14.17 -0.48
CA ALA A 563 16.44 -15.44 -1.21
C ALA A 563 16.02 -15.27 -2.67
N SER A 564 14.98 -14.49 -2.94
CA SER A 564 14.47 -14.23 -4.29
C SER A 564 15.42 -13.39 -5.14
N ALA A 565 16.16 -12.45 -4.54
CA ALA A 565 17.12 -11.61 -5.24
C ALA A 565 18.42 -12.35 -5.57
N ILE A 566 18.86 -13.25 -4.69
CA ILE A 566 20.16 -13.95 -4.81
C ILE A 566 20.05 -15.25 -5.61
N LEU A 567 18.93 -15.97 -5.54
CA LEU A 567 18.74 -17.19 -6.32
C LEU A 567 18.52 -16.84 -7.80
N PRO A 568 19.14 -17.56 -8.76
CA PRO A 568 18.98 -17.26 -10.17
C PRO A 568 17.50 -17.38 -10.57
N LYS A 569 16.95 -16.33 -11.20
CA LYS A 569 15.66 -16.42 -11.90
C LYS A 569 15.78 -17.58 -12.88
N ARG A 570 15.05 -18.67 -12.64
CA ARG A 570 14.94 -19.78 -13.60
C ARG A 570 14.61 -19.16 -14.96
N GLN A 571 15.56 -19.23 -15.89
CA GLN A 571 15.32 -18.87 -17.27
C GLN A 571 14.09 -19.68 -17.72
N VAL A 572 13.02 -18.97 -18.08
CA VAL A 572 11.93 -19.56 -18.83
C VAL A 572 12.55 -19.99 -20.15
N ALA A 573 12.84 -21.28 -20.26
CA ALA A 573 13.24 -21.87 -21.52
C ALA A 573 12.11 -21.59 -22.51
N ARG A 574 12.43 -20.78 -23.54
CA ARG A 574 11.62 -20.73 -24.76
C ARG A 574 11.64 -22.14 -25.36
N ALA A 575 10.52 -22.81 -25.31
CA ALA A 575 10.16 -23.90 -26.20
C ALA A 575 8.87 -23.49 -26.92
#